data_AF-A0A356I7P8-F1
#
_entry.id   AF-A0A356I7P8-F1
#
_cell.length_a   1.000
_cell.length_b   1.000
_cell.length_c   1.000
_cell.angle_alpha   90.00
_cell.angle_beta   90.00
_cell.angle_gamma   90.00
#
_symmetry.space_group_name_H-M   'P 1'
#
loop_
_entity.id
_entity.type
_entity.pdbx_description
1 polymer ?
#
loop_
_entity_poly.entity_id
_entity_poly.type
_entity_poly.pdbx_seq_one_letter_code
_entity_poly.pdbx_strand_id
1 'polypeptide(L)'
;MSEMNRAERRWFLSGVAVCGAGVAYGQRVEVRKSGAGRIGISLDRLTSDGSAEGQEFIRVLRADLLRSGWFEEQTAARLVVLGRVQQTEGLRAEIQAIQVADKRRVLS
;
A
#
# COMPACT_ATOMS: atom_id res chain seq x y z
N MET A 1 9.39 -20.79 -53.49
CA MET A 1 9.01 -21.28 -52.15
C MET A 1 9.74 -20.38 -51.15
N SER A 2 8.99 -19.77 -50.24
CA SER A 2 9.24 -18.47 -49.58
C SER A 2 10.67 -18.17 -49.10
N GLU A 3 11.23 -17.04 -49.54
CA GLU A 3 12.32 -16.36 -48.84
C GLU A 3 11.82 -15.92 -47.46
N MET A 4 12.28 -16.59 -46.43
CA MET A 4 11.95 -16.24 -45.05
C MET A 4 12.81 -15.05 -44.64
N ASN A 5 12.13 -13.94 -44.32
CA ASN A 5 12.71 -12.62 -44.11
C ASN A 5 13.74 -12.65 -42.97
N ARG A 6 14.95 -12.14 -43.23
CA ARG A 6 16.11 -12.10 -42.31
C ARG A 6 15.79 -11.42 -40.96
N ALA A 7 14.68 -10.68 -40.90
CA ALA A 7 14.14 -10.08 -39.68
C ALA A 7 13.56 -11.14 -38.70
N GLU A 8 12.80 -12.13 -39.17
CA GLU A 8 12.08 -13.08 -38.31
C GLU A 8 13.01 -14.04 -37.56
N ARG A 9 14.16 -14.36 -38.17
CA ARG A 9 15.20 -15.22 -37.59
C ARG A 9 15.97 -14.57 -36.44
N ARG A 10 15.95 -13.23 -36.33
CA ARG A 10 16.59 -12.47 -35.24
C ARG A 10 15.71 -12.34 -34.00
N TRP A 11 14.39 -12.47 -34.13
CA TRP A 11 13.46 -12.35 -33.01
C TRP A 11 13.30 -13.65 -32.21
N PHE A 12 13.65 -14.79 -32.79
CA PHE A 12 13.53 -16.09 -32.11
C PHE A 12 14.73 -16.46 -31.24
N LEU A 13 15.89 -15.85 -31.47
CA LEU A 13 17.15 -16.18 -30.78
C LEU A 13 17.50 -15.25 -29.60
N SER A 14 16.74 -14.17 -29.38
CA SER A 14 16.91 -13.27 -28.23
C SER A 14 15.98 -13.58 -27.05
N GLY A 15 15.03 -14.50 -27.19
CA GLY A 15 14.02 -14.77 -26.16
C GLY A 15 14.30 -15.95 -25.22
N VAL A 16 15.28 -16.80 -25.52
CA VAL A 16 15.44 -18.13 -24.86
C VAL A 16 16.65 -18.21 -23.92
N ALA A 17 17.35 -17.11 -23.67
CA ALA A 17 18.64 -17.12 -22.98
C ALA A 17 18.64 -16.66 -21.51
N VAL A 18 17.48 -16.62 -20.82
CA VAL A 18 17.47 -16.39 -19.35
C VAL A 18 16.43 -17.27 -18.67
N CYS A 19 16.59 -18.59 -18.83
CA CYS A 19 16.12 -19.54 -17.82
C CYS A 19 17.30 -19.81 -16.87
N GLY A 20 17.12 -19.49 -15.58
CA GLY A 20 17.83 -20.21 -14.52
C GLY A 20 18.72 -19.39 -13.60
N ALA A 21 18.41 -19.53 -12.31
CA ALA A 21 19.28 -19.36 -11.15
C ALA A 21 19.62 -17.93 -10.70
N GLY A 22 18.88 -17.46 -9.70
CA GLY A 22 19.26 -16.28 -8.93
C GLY A 22 18.23 -15.91 -7.87
N VAL A 23 18.18 -16.70 -6.79
CA VAL A 23 17.68 -16.34 -5.47
C VAL A 23 17.49 -14.82 -5.21
N ALA A 24 16.24 -14.39 -5.03
CA ALA A 24 15.91 -13.19 -4.27
C ALA A 24 14.54 -13.34 -3.60
N TYR A 25 14.42 -14.32 -2.71
CA TYR A 25 13.47 -14.25 -1.60
C TYR A 25 13.78 -12.95 -0.84
N GLY A 26 12.95 -11.91 -0.98
CA GLY A 26 13.12 -10.66 -0.22
C GLY A 26 13.01 -9.34 -1.00
N GLN A 27 12.61 -9.32 -2.26
CA GLN A 27 12.26 -8.04 -2.89
C GLN A 27 10.88 -7.59 -2.39
N ARG A 28 10.88 -6.70 -1.40
CA ARG A 28 9.72 -5.85 -1.11
C ARG A 28 9.34 -5.16 -2.42
N VAL A 29 8.14 -5.46 -2.92
CA VAL A 29 7.54 -4.77 -4.05
C VAL A 29 7.31 -3.32 -3.63
N GLU A 30 8.25 -2.44 -3.97
CA GLU A 30 8.11 -1.01 -3.71
C GLU A 30 7.41 -0.38 -4.92
N VAL A 31 6.08 -0.28 -4.82
CA VAL A 31 5.29 0.45 -5.82
C VAL A 31 5.51 1.94 -5.60
N ARG A 32 6.46 2.55 -6.32
CA ARG A 32 6.65 4.01 -6.35
C ARG A 32 5.79 4.62 -7.44
N LYS A 33 4.80 5.43 -7.05
CA LYS A 33 4.05 6.28 -7.99
C LYS A 33 4.94 7.42 -8.48
N SER A 34 5.03 7.60 -9.80
CA SER A 34 5.71 8.76 -10.37
C SER A 34 4.88 10.04 -10.12
N GLY A 35 5.52 11.05 -9.52
CA GLY A 35 5.17 12.46 -9.70
C GLY A 35 4.12 13.12 -8.78
N ALA A 36 3.38 12.42 -7.93
CA ALA A 36 2.27 13.03 -7.17
C ALA A 36 2.57 13.44 -5.71
N GLY A 37 3.78 13.17 -5.20
CA GLY A 37 4.05 13.29 -3.76
C GLY A 37 3.26 12.25 -2.93
N ARG A 38 3.51 12.19 -1.63
CA ARG A 38 2.76 11.33 -0.69
C ARG A 38 1.47 12.03 -0.28
N ILE A 39 0.42 11.25 -0.01
CA ILE A 39 -0.87 11.76 0.46
C ILE A 39 -0.79 12.02 1.97
N GLY A 40 -1.01 13.26 2.39
CA GLY A 40 -1.13 13.61 3.81
C GLY A 40 -2.32 12.89 4.45
N ILE A 41 -2.06 12.08 5.48
CA ILE A 41 -3.05 11.33 6.25
C ILE A 41 -2.93 11.66 7.75
N SER A 42 -4.05 11.75 8.47
CA SER A 42 -4.07 11.84 9.94
C SER A 42 -4.75 10.60 10.52
N LEU A 43 -4.11 10.00 11.51
CA LEU A 43 -4.61 8.86 12.29
C LEU A 43 -5.00 9.27 13.72
N ASP A 44 -4.95 10.57 14.05
CA ASP A 44 -5.13 11.08 15.42
C ASP A 44 -6.53 10.79 16.00
N ARG A 45 -7.50 10.52 15.12
CA ARG A 45 -8.88 10.17 15.49
C ARG A 45 -9.17 8.68 15.44
N LEU A 46 -8.17 7.85 15.16
CA LEU A 46 -8.26 6.41 15.31
C LEU A 46 -7.86 6.06 16.74
N THR A 47 -8.79 5.53 17.51
CA THR A 47 -8.61 5.28 18.95
C THR A 47 -8.75 3.80 19.26
N SER A 48 -8.06 3.33 20.30
CA SER A 48 -8.31 2.01 20.89
C SER A 48 -9.08 2.13 22.20
N ASP A 49 -9.67 1.03 22.65
CA ASP A 49 -10.24 0.89 23.99
C ASP A 49 -9.20 0.79 25.12
N GLY A 50 -7.91 0.93 24.80
CA GLY A 50 -6.80 0.80 25.75
C GLY A 50 -6.23 -0.61 25.87
N SER A 51 -6.82 -1.61 25.20
CA SER A 51 -6.23 -2.95 25.09
C SER A 51 -4.86 -2.93 24.42
N ALA A 52 -3.99 -3.87 24.79
CA ALA A 52 -2.67 -4.02 24.17
C ALA A 52 -2.79 -4.35 22.68
N GLU A 53 -3.74 -5.22 22.33
CA GLU A 53 -4.05 -5.64 20.97
C GLU A 53 -4.55 -4.45 20.13
N GLY A 54 -5.43 -3.61 20.69
CA GLY A 54 -5.92 -2.42 20.01
C GLY A 54 -4.82 -1.38 19.77
N GLN A 55 -3.93 -1.17 20.75
CA GLN A 55 -2.77 -0.29 20.60
C GLN A 55 -1.79 -0.82 19.56
N GLU A 56 -1.52 -2.14 19.58
CA GLU A 56 -0.64 -2.80 18.62
C GLU A 56 -1.20 -2.72 17.20
N PHE A 57 -2.51 -2.93 17.03
CA PHE A 57 -3.17 -2.78 15.74
C PHE A 57 -2.98 -1.39 15.14
N ILE A 58 -3.20 -0.33 15.94
CA ILE A 58 -3.01 1.05 15.48
C ILE A 58 -1.55 1.30 15.10
N ARG A 59 -0.61 0.78 15.90
CA ARG A 59 0.83 0.89 15.63
C ARG A 59 1.22 0.22 14.30
N VAL A 60 0.75 -1.01 14.07
CA VAL A 60 1.03 -1.76 12.84
C VAL A 60 0.38 -1.09 11.64
N LEU A 61 -0.88 -0.68 11.75
CA LEU A 61 -1.59 0.03 10.67
C LEU A 61 -0.86 1.32 10.27
N ARG A 62 -0.45 2.14 11.25
CA ARG A 62 0.36 3.34 10.99
C ARG A 62 1.65 2.98 10.26
N ALA A 63 2.38 1.99 10.74
CA ALA A 63 3.63 1.55 10.12
C ALA A 63 3.42 1.06 8.68
N ASP A 64 2.36 0.30 8.42
CA ASP A 64 2.01 -0.20 7.08
C ASP A 64 1.66 0.92 6.11
N LEU A 65 0.83 1.87 6.54
CA LEU A 65 0.45 3.02 5.71
C LEU A 65 1.67 3.85 5.32
N LEU A 66 2.59 4.12 6.26
CA LEU A 66 3.80 4.88 5.98
C LEU A 66 4.80 4.07 5.12
N ARG A 67 4.95 2.78 5.41
CA ARG A 67 5.80 1.86 4.64
C ARG A 67 5.32 1.66 3.21
N SER A 68 4.02 1.81 2.96
CA SER A 68 3.44 1.67 1.61
C SER A 68 4.00 2.69 0.61
N GLY A 69 4.58 3.81 1.08
CA GLY A 69 5.11 4.89 0.24
C GLY A 69 4.03 5.80 -0.36
N TRP A 70 2.75 5.51 -0.12
CA TRP A 70 1.62 6.31 -0.62
C TRP A 70 1.24 7.45 0.31
N PHE A 71 1.48 7.28 1.61
CA PHE A 71 1.00 8.19 2.64
C PHE A 71 2.15 8.81 3.43
N GLU A 72 1.87 10.01 3.95
CA GLU A 72 2.70 10.65 4.98
C GLU A 72 1.81 11.19 6.09
N GLU A 73 2.23 10.98 7.33
CA GLU A 73 1.44 11.43 8.48
C GLU A 73 1.57 12.95 8.63
N GLN A 74 0.42 13.63 8.68
CA GLN A 74 0.33 15.08 8.83
C GLN A 74 -0.81 15.40 9.80
N THR A 75 -0.58 16.32 10.75
CA THR A 75 -1.62 16.75 11.70
C THR A 75 -2.78 17.48 10.99
N ALA A 76 -2.49 18.29 9.96
CA ALA A 76 -3.47 18.99 9.14
C ALA A 76 -3.70 18.29 7.78
N ALA A 77 -3.95 16.98 7.82
CA ALA A 77 -4.11 16.16 6.62
C ALA A 77 -5.43 16.39 5.87
N ARG A 78 -5.40 16.19 4.55
CA ARG A 78 -6.60 16.18 3.69
C ARG A 78 -7.41 14.90 3.83
N LEU A 79 -6.78 13.81 4.26
CA LEU A 79 -7.39 12.52 4.54
C LEU A 79 -7.31 12.25 6.04
N VAL A 80 -8.44 12.06 6.70
CA VAL A 80 -8.51 11.73 8.13
C VAL A 80 -9.09 10.34 8.28
N VAL A 81 -8.34 9.48 8.96
CA VAL A 81 -8.80 8.17 9.40
C VAL A 81 -9.33 8.31 10.81
N LEU A 82 -10.56 7.89 11.01
CA LEU A 82 -11.24 7.91 12.30
C LEU A 82 -11.90 6.58 12.56
N GLY A 83 -12.02 6.23 13.82
CA GLY A 83 -12.57 4.93 14.16
C GLY A 83 -12.22 4.50 15.57
N ARG A 84 -12.72 3.32 15.91
CA ARG A 84 -12.43 2.68 17.18
C ARG A 84 -12.02 1.24 16.97
N VAL A 85 -10.96 0.86 17.67
CA VAL A 85 -10.47 -0.51 17.76
C VAL A 85 -10.79 -1.03 19.16
N GLN A 86 -11.45 -2.17 19.24
CA GLN A 86 -11.90 -2.76 20.49
C GLN A 86 -11.52 -4.23 20.54
N GLN A 87 -11.05 -4.66 21.71
CA GLN A 87 -10.84 -6.07 22.00
C GLN A 87 -12.04 -6.58 22.80
N THR A 88 -12.87 -7.38 22.12
CA THR A 88 -14.06 -8.02 22.72
C THR A 88 -13.84 -9.53 22.76
N GLU A 89 -14.71 -10.32 22.15
CA GLU A 89 -14.46 -11.75 21.88
C GLU A 89 -13.39 -11.96 20.79
N GLY A 90 -13.04 -10.87 20.08
CA GLY A 90 -11.95 -10.75 19.14
C GLY A 90 -11.67 -9.29 18.82
N LEU A 91 -10.64 -9.04 18.02
CA LEU A 91 -10.24 -7.69 17.64
C LEU A 91 -11.21 -7.15 16.59
N ARG A 92 -11.95 -6.10 16.96
CA ARG A 92 -12.89 -5.41 16.07
C ARG A 92 -12.39 -4.01 15.79
N ALA A 93 -12.26 -3.66 14.52
CA ALA A 93 -11.89 -2.32 14.09
C ALA A 93 -13.00 -1.73 13.21
N GLU A 94 -13.58 -0.63 13.65
CA GLU A 94 -14.54 0.15 12.88
C GLU A 94 -13.84 1.43 12.41
N ILE A 95 -13.52 1.50 11.12
CA ILE A 95 -12.66 2.54 10.56
C ILE A 95 -13.35 3.21 9.39
N GLN A 96 -13.30 4.54 9.36
CA GLN A 96 -13.72 5.34 8.22
C GLN A 96 -12.56 6.23 7.79
N ALA A 97 -12.46 6.44 6.48
CA ALA A 97 -11.56 7.43 5.90
C ALA A 97 -12.38 8.55 5.28
N ILE A 98 -12.14 9.78 5.72
CA ILE A 98 -12.86 10.97 5.28
C ILE A 98 -11.90 11.94 4.60
N GLN A 99 -12.26 12.37 3.40
CA GLN A 99 -11.64 13.51 2.74
C GLN A 99 -12.20 14.81 3.34
N VAL A 100 -11.33 15.62 3.95
CA VAL A 100 -11.75 16.77 4.78
C VAL A 100 -12.42 17.87 3.97
N ALA A 101 -11.92 18.15 2.76
CA ALA A 101 -12.42 19.24 1.90
C ALA A 101 -13.92 19.10 1.61
N ASP A 102 -14.35 17.89 1.26
CA ASP A 102 -15.73 17.62 0.81
C ASP A 102 -16.54 16.82 1.84
N LYS A 103 -15.95 16.52 3.01
CA LYS A 103 -16.47 15.59 4.03
C LYS A 103 -16.89 14.24 3.45
N ARG A 104 -16.29 13.86 2.32
CA ARG A 104 -16.65 12.65 1.58
C ARG A 104 -16.01 11.44 2.25
N ARG A 105 -16.81 10.40 2.50
CA ARG A 105 -16.30 9.08 2.87
C ARG A 105 -15.64 8.44 1.65
N VAL A 106 -14.37 8.12 1.78
CA VAL A 106 -13.58 7.39 0.77
C VAL A 106 -13.43 5.92 1.12
N LEU A 107 -13.63 5.55 2.39
CA LEU A 107 -13.76 4.18 2.87
C LEU A 107 -14.79 4.14 4.00
N SER A 108 -15.66 3.13 3.99
CA SER A 108 -16.66 2.86 5.03
C SER A 108 -16.67 1.39 5.38
#